data_AF-A0A4Y2KY39-F1
#
_entry.id   AF-A0A4Y2KY39-F1
#
_cell.length_a   1.000
_cell.length_b   1.000
_cell.length_c   1.000
_cell.angle_alpha   90.00
_cell.angle_beta   90.00
_cell.angle_gamma   90.00
#
_symmetry.space_group_name_H-M   'P 1'
#
loop_
_entity.id
_entity.type
_entity.pdbx_description
1 polymer ?
#
loop_
_entity_poly.entity_id
_entity_poly.type
_entity_poly.pdbx_seq_one_letter_code
_entity_poly.pdbx_strand_id
1 'polypeptide(L)'
;MDSSSDYSDCEDLISASEDDYSSSESESDDDTLNSARNWCPIDIHASTPAPPNFQFTSTPGINPSTKILLGNTDNPMMFFSIFFDEKIMSFIVEETNRYAEEFFNKSDLTPSSRALNWKNTDIKELNLFLGLLLLQGMVSKSVEAWYWSKRPILSTPFFGQIMSEKRYGLLMKFLHFENSDKFDKKTHPNPKLRKIFDIHEMLVQKFKSAYTPNQSVAMDESLVAFKGLLGWKQYIPTKRARFGLKFFQLCESESGYIWNSLIYTGKGTIFMEEYEHYGLSTKCVLHYP
;
A
#
# COMPACT_ATOMS: atom_id res chain seq x y z
N MET A 1 48.24 -0.81 -17.78
CA MET A 1 48.05 0.03 -18.98
C MET A 1 46.70 -0.33 -19.54
N ASP A 2 45.88 0.69 -19.68
CA ASP A 2 44.43 0.68 -19.68
C ASP A 2 43.77 -0.20 -20.73
N SER A 3 42.72 -0.91 -20.29
CA SER A 3 41.71 -1.53 -21.15
C SER A 3 40.42 -0.75 -20.90
N SER A 4 40.25 0.33 -21.65
CA SER A 4 39.01 1.10 -21.77
C SER A 4 37.88 0.20 -22.29
N SER A 5 36.88 -0.05 -21.45
CA SER A 5 35.64 -0.73 -21.85
C SER A 5 34.66 0.30 -22.40
N ASP A 6 34.37 0.18 -23.68
CA ASP A 6 33.32 0.92 -24.40
C ASP A 6 31.95 0.66 -23.75
N TYR A 7 31.43 1.68 -23.07
CA TYR A 7 30.00 1.81 -22.78
C TYR A 7 29.37 2.54 -23.97
N SER A 8 28.71 1.78 -24.85
CA SER A 8 27.85 2.34 -25.89
C SER A 8 26.47 2.57 -25.29
N ASP A 9 26.15 3.84 -25.07
CA ASP A 9 24.83 4.34 -24.74
C ASP A 9 23.82 3.96 -25.82
N CYS A 10 22.68 3.40 -25.39
CA CYS A 10 21.45 3.38 -26.18
C CYS A 10 20.54 4.47 -25.60
N GLU A 11 20.82 5.72 -25.94
CA GLU A 11 19.77 6.73 -26.02
C GLU A 11 19.07 6.55 -27.35
N ASP A 12 17.75 6.30 -27.33
CA ASP A 12 16.83 7.03 -28.20
C ASP A 12 15.35 6.76 -27.89
N LEU A 13 14.65 7.86 -27.61
CA LEU A 13 13.29 8.22 -28.04
C LEU A 13 12.09 7.52 -27.39
N ILE A 14 11.66 8.07 -26.25
CA ILE A 14 10.23 8.33 -26.03
C ILE A 14 10.06 9.80 -25.65
N SER A 15 9.74 10.62 -26.66
CA SER A 15 9.20 11.97 -26.51
C SER A 15 7.86 11.88 -25.76
N ALA A 16 7.90 12.11 -24.45
CA ALA A 16 6.70 12.39 -23.66
C ALA A 16 6.65 13.90 -23.42
N SER A 17 5.61 14.52 -23.97
CA SER A 17 5.24 15.93 -23.80
C SER A 17 5.37 16.39 -22.35
N GLU A 18 6.11 17.47 -22.13
CA GLU A 18 6.45 18.03 -20.81
C GLU A 18 5.29 18.81 -20.14
N ASP A 19 4.08 18.79 -20.68
CA ASP A 19 3.05 19.78 -20.33
C ASP A 19 1.98 19.35 -19.32
N ASP A 20 2.17 18.30 -18.52
CA ASP A 20 1.12 17.90 -17.53
C ASP A 20 1.62 17.49 -16.13
N TYR A 21 2.87 17.77 -15.80
CA TYR A 21 3.47 17.40 -14.50
C TYR A 21 3.43 18.54 -13.47
N SER A 22 2.26 19.02 -13.11
CA SER A 22 2.06 19.70 -11.80
C SER A 22 0.59 19.82 -11.44
N SER A 23 -0.01 18.76 -10.89
CA SER A 23 -1.18 18.95 -10.02
C SER A 23 -0.67 19.22 -8.62
N SER A 24 -0.15 20.44 -8.40
CA SER A 24 -0.12 21.01 -7.06
C SER A 24 -1.56 21.34 -6.70
N GLU A 25 -2.32 20.36 -6.22
CA GLU A 25 -3.48 20.70 -5.40
C GLU A 25 -2.91 21.25 -4.09
N SER A 26 -2.61 22.55 -4.10
CA SER A 26 -2.77 23.35 -2.90
C SER A 26 -4.15 23.02 -2.37
N GLU A 27 -4.26 22.53 -1.14
CA GLU A 27 -5.53 22.41 -0.40
C GLU A 27 -6.10 23.80 -0.07
N SER A 28 -6.21 24.62 -1.11
CA SER A 28 -6.72 25.97 -1.13
C SER A 28 -7.94 25.94 -2.04
N ASP A 29 -8.94 25.16 -1.64
CA ASP A 29 -10.33 25.47 -1.99
C ASP A 29 -10.69 26.80 -1.29
N ASP A 30 -10.07 27.91 -1.71
CA ASP A 30 -10.26 29.23 -1.06
C ASP A 30 -11.69 29.76 -1.30
N ASP A 31 -12.35 29.29 -2.36
CA ASP A 31 -13.72 29.68 -2.68
C ASP A 31 -14.79 29.03 -1.77
N THR A 32 -14.51 27.88 -1.12
CA THR A 32 -15.41 27.27 -0.11
C THR A 32 -15.01 27.61 1.33
N LEU A 33 -13.76 27.98 1.57
CA LEU A 33 -13.29 28.39 2.91
C LEU A 33 -13.89 29.72 3.39
N ASN A 34 -14.37 30.59 2.50
CA ASN A 34 -15.05 31.82 2.92
C ASN A 34 -16.30 31.54 3.78
N SER A 35 -17.03 30.46 3.52
CA SER A 35 -18.16 30.05 4.35
C SER A 35 -17.71 29.43 5.68
N ALA A 36 -16.63 28.63 5.66
CA ALA A 36 -16.07 27.99 6.86
C ALA A 36 -15.30 28.97 7.79
N ARG A 37 -14.82 30.10 7.25
CA ARG A 37 -14.17 31.19 7.99
C ARG A 37 -15.15 32.26 8.49
N ASN A 38 -16.44 32.17 8.13
CA ASN A 38 -17.47 32.98 8.73
C ASN A 38 -17.70 32.49 10.16
N TRP A 39 -17.04 33.17 11.11
CA TRP A 39 -17.34 33.03 12.52
C TRP A 39 -18.78 33.47 12.77
N CYS A 40 -19.69 32.51 12.86
CA CYS A 40 -21.02 32.78 13.36
C CYS A 40 -20.93 33.02 14.88
N PRO A 41 -21.45 34.13 15.41
CA PRO A 41 -21.62 34.28 16.84
C PRO A 41 -22.43 33.09 17.35
N ILE A 42 -21.83 32.28 18.21
CA ILE A 42 -22.59 31.29 18.97
C ILE A 42 -23.48 32.12 19.89
N ASP A 43 -24.78 32.12 19.59
CA ASP A 43 -25.75 32.72 20.49
C ASP A 43 -25.81 31.85 21.76
N ILE A 44 -25.09 32.28 22.78
CA ILE A 44 -25.04 31.65 24.11
C ILE A 44 -26.40 31.63 24.81
N HIS A 45 -27.38 32.38 24.31
CA HIS A 45 -28.76 32.40 24.80
C HIS A 45 -29.70 31.57 23.91
N ALA A 46 -29.30 31.23 22.69
CA ALA A 46 -29.97 30.22 21.89
C ALA A 46 -29.66 28.85 22.49
N SER A 47 -30.63 28.28 23.20
CA SER A 47 -30.55 26.91 23.68
C SER A 47 -30.67 25.96 22.48
N THR A 48 -29.60 25.82 21.70
CA THR A 48 -29.51 24.74 20.73
C THR A 48 -29.48 23.44 21.52
N PRO A 49 -30.38 22.49 21.28
CA PRO A 49 -30.35 21.21 21.99
C PRO A 49 -28.96 20.59 21.80
N ALA A 50 -28.39 20.07 22.90
CA ALA A 50 -27.14 19.34 22.82
C ALA A 50 -27.28 18.25 21.75
N PRO A 51 -26.23 17.98 20.95
CA PRO A 51 -26.25 16.86 20.03
C PRO A 51 -26.70 15.60 20.75
N PRO A 52 -27.54 14.76 20.13
CA PRO A 52 -27.99 13.52 20.75
C PRO A 52 -26.76 12.70 21.18
N ASN A 53 -26.71 12.35 22.46
CA ASN A 53 -25.66 11.47 22.97
C ASN A 53 -26.00 10.04 22.54
N PHE A 54 -25.34 9.57 21.48
CA PHE A 54 -25.46 8.19 21.04
C PHE A 54 -24.61 7.32 21.97
N GLN A 55 -25.27 6.45 22.74
CA GLN A 55 -24.56 5.47 23.54
C GLN A 55 -23.82 4.50 22.61
N PHE A 56 -22.52 4.33 22.85
CA PHE A 56 -21.72 3.33 22.14
C PHE A 56 -22.16 1.92 22.57
N THR A 57 -22.65 1.12 21.62
CA THR A 57 -23.26 -0.21 21.88
C THR A 57 -22.38 -1.38 21.48
N SER A 58 -21.30 -1.14 20.74
CA SER A 58 -20.39 -2.20 20.31
C SER A 58 -19.49 -2.67 21.45
N THR A 59 -18.96 -3.88 21.33
CA THR A 59 -17.94 -4.43 22.24
C THR A 59 -16.57 -4.28 21.60
N PRO A 60 -15.71 -3.34 22.06
CA PRO A 60 -14.40 -3.12 21.47
C PRO A 60 -13.45 -4.30 21.64
N GLY A 61 -12.43 -4.34 20.81
CA GLY A 61 -11.34 -5.29 20.89
C GLY A 61 -11.32 -6.32 19.76
N ILE A 62 -10.50 -7.36 19.94
CA ILE A 62 -10.39 -8.44 18.96
C ILE A 62 -11.73 -9.17 18.83
N ASN A 63 -12.19 -9.33 17.59
CA ASN A 63 -13.48 -9.93 17.30
C ASN A 63 -13.53 -11.42 17.73
N PRO A 64 -14.71 -11.96 18.09
CA PRO A 64 -14.83 -13.34 18.58
C PRO A 64 -14.24 -14.40 17.64
N SER A 65 -14.47 -14.28 16.34
CA SER A 65 -13.90 -15.16 15.31
C SER A 65 -12.36 -15.18 15.36
N THR A 66 -11.74 -14.01 15.47
CA THR A 66 -10.28 -13.85 15.56
C THR A 66 -9.74 -14.34 16.91
N LYS A 67 -10.47 -14.10 18.01
CA LYS A 67 -10.12 -14.68 19.32
C LYS A 67 -10.15 -16.20 19.32
N ILE A 68 -11.15 -16.82 18.66
CA ILE A 68 -11.22 -18.28 18.50
C ILE A 68 -10.02 -18.80 17.70
N LEU A 69 -9.66 -18.11 16.61
CA LEU A 69 -8.50 -18.48 15.78
C LEU A 69 -7.18 -18.39 16.55
N LEU A 70 -6.99 -17.34 17.36
CA LEU A 70 -5.78 -17.14 18.15
C LEU A 70 -5.73 -18.03 19.40
N GLY A 71 -6.87 -18.36 20.00
CA GLY A 71 -6.92 -19.00 21.31
C GLY A 71 -6.12 -18.19 22.35
N ASN A 72 -5.22 -18.88 23.06
CA ASN A 72 -4.30 -18.28 24.02
C ASN A 72 -2.86 -18.18 23.47
N THR A 73 -2.69 -18.08 22.15
CA THR A 73 -1.36 -18.05 21.53
C THR A 73 -0.63 -16.74 21.78
N ASP A 74 0.68 -16.83 22.01
CA ASP A 74 1.64 -15.73 22.01
C ASP A 74 2.52 -15.74 20.75
N ASN A 75 2.26 -16.65 19.80
CA ASN A 75 3.07 -16.83 18.60
C ASN A 75 2.83 -15.68 17.59
N PRO A 76 3.82 -14.81 17.31
CA PRO A 76 3.67 -13.70 16.38
C PRO A 76 3.22 -14.11 14.97
N MET A 77 3.59 -15.33 14.54
CA MET A 77 3.18 -15.87 13.24
C MET A 77 1.66 -16.06 13.14
N MET A 78 1.01 -16.45 14.24
CA MET A 78 -0.45 -16.59 14.26
C MET A 78 -1.14 -15.24 14.07
N PHE A 79 -0.59 -14.18 14.66
CA PHE A 79 -1.10 -12.81 14.46
C PHE A 79 -0.89 -12.33 13.01
N PHE A 80 0.26 -12.63 12.41
CA PHE A 80 0.52 -12.31 11.00
C PHE A 80 -0.49 -12.99 10.06
N SER A 81 -0.78 -14.26 10.30
CA SER A 81 -1.71 -15.08 9.51
C SER A 81 -3.18 -14.64 9.60
N ILE A 82 -3.54 -13.75 10.54
CA ILE A 82 -4.87 -13.10 10.52
C ILE A 82 -5.01 -12.25 9.25
N PHE A 83 -3.95 -11.53 8.90
CA PHE A 83 -3.94 -10.56 7.81
C PHE A 83 -3.44 -11.15 6.51
N PHE A 84 -2.46 -12.05 6.56
CA PHE A 84 -1.95 -12.80 5.41
C PHE A 84 -2.35 -14.27 5.53
N ASP A 85 -3.65 -14.52 5.38
CA ASP A 85 -4.19 -15.87 5.44
C ASP A 85 -3.86 -16.68 4.17
N GLU A 86 -4.23 -17.96 4.16
CA GLU A 86 -3.99 -18.84 3.01
C GLU A 86 -4.63 -18.31 1.73
N LYS A 87 -5.79 -17.66 1.81
CA LYS A 87 -6.47 -17.06 0.64
C LYS A 87 -5.64 -15.92 0.04
N ILE A 88 -5.18 -14.98 0.85
CA ILE A 88 -4.34 -13.86 0.39
C ILE A 88 -3.01 -14.38 -0.14
N MET A 89 -2.37 -15.31 0.57
CA MET A 89 -1.11 -15.89 0.14
C MET A 89 -1.23 -16.65 -1.18
N SER A 90 -2.29 -17.42 -1.37
CA SER A 90 -2.56 -18.14 -2.62
C SER A 90 -2.79 -17.17 -3.77
N PHE A 91 -3.57 -16.12 -3.55
CA PHE A 91 -3.78 -15.06 -4.55
C PHE A 91 -2.46 -14.43 -5.01
N ILE A 92 -1.58 -14.04 -4.08
CA ILE A 92 -0.28 -13.45 -4.43
C ILE A 92 0.58 -14.44 -5.23
N VAL A 93 0.61 -15.72 -4.83
CA VAL A 93 1.35 -16.77 -5.53
C VAL A 93 0.82 -16.98 -6.95
N GLU A 94 -0.49 -17.10 -7.10
CA GLU A 94 -1.15 -17.31 -8.40
C GLU A 94 -0.85 -16.16 -9.37
N GLU A 95 -1.03 -14.92 -8.94
CA GLU A 95 -0.83 -13.76 -9.82
C GLU A 95 0.65 -13.50 -10.09
N THR A 96 1.56 -13.78 -9.15
CA THR A 96 3.01 -13.72 -9.37
C THR A 96 3.46 -14.74 -10.42
N ASN A 97 2.95 -15.97 -10.35
CA ASN A 97 3.28 -17.01 -11.32
C ASN A 97 2.69 -16.72 -12.71
N ARG A 98 1.44 -16.25 -12.78
CA ARG A 98 0.79 -15.82 -14.02
C ARG A 98 1.56 -14.70 -14.70
N TYR A 99 1.92 -13.66 -13.95
CA TYR A 99 2.67 -12.52 -14.49
C TYR A 99 4.03 -12.94 -15.06
N ALA A 100 4.72 -13.88 -14.40
CA ALA A 100 5.96 -14.43 -14.93
C ALA A 100 5.75 -15.16 -16.26
N GLU A 101 4.71 -16.00 -16.37
CA GLU A 101 4.34 -16.68 -17.62
C GLU A 101 4.04 -15.68 -18.76
N GLU A 102 3.23 -14.66 -18.47
CA GLU A 102 2.94 -13.59 -19.43
C GLU A 102 4.20 -12.84 -19.89
N PHE A 103 5.12 -12.57 -18.95
CA PHE A 103 6.38 -11.92 -19.28
C PHE A 103 7.19 -12.75 -20.28
N PHE A 104 7.25 -14.07 -20.12
CA PHE A 104 7.94 -14.95 -21.08
C PHE A 104 7.23 -15.01 -22.43
N ASN A 105 5.90 -15.03 -22.45
CA ASN A 105 5.12 -15.06 -23.69
C ASN A 105 5.26 -13.77 -24.51
N LYS A 106 5.53 -12.63 -23.85
CA LYS A 106 5.60 -11.30 -24.47
C LYS A 106 7.03 -10.82 -24.74
N SER A 107 8.06 -11.50 -24.23
CA SER A 107 9.44 -11.00 -24.27
C SER A 107 10.38 -11.92 -25.02
N ASP A 108 11.12 -11.37 -25.97
CA ASP A 108 12.27 -12.04 -26.59
C ASP A 108 13.51 -11.89 -25.70
N LEU A 109 13.85 -12.95 -24.96
CA LEU A 109 14.96 -12.93 -24.01
C LEU A 109 16.25 -13.46 -24.63
N THR A 110 17.35 -12.76 -24.35
CA THR A 110 18.70 -13.28 -24.64
C THR A 110 18.96 -14.54 -23.80
N PRO A 111 19.75 -15.52 -24.28
CA PRO A 111 20.10 -16.73 -23.53
C PRO A 111 20.77 -16.49 -22.17
N SER A 112 21.39 -15.32 -21.97
CA SER A 112 22.02 -14.92 -20.70
C SER A 112 21.05 -14.26 -19.71
N SER A 113 19.78 -14.11 -20.07
CA SER A 113 18.80 -13.41 -19.23
C SER A 113 18.59 -14.12 -17.91
N ARG A 114 18.78 -13.39 -16.79
CA ARG A 114 18.53 -13.93 -15.45
C ARG A 114 17.10 -14.42 -15.28
N ALA A 115 16.14 -13.82 -15.99
CA ALA A 115 14.73 -14.20 -15.94
C ALA A 115 14.52 -15.66 -16.33
N LEU A 116 15.33 -16.23 -17.23
CA LEU A 116 15.24 -17.64 -17.64
C LEU A 116 15.45 -18.65 -16.50
N ASN A 117 15.96 -18.20 -15.34
CA ASN A 117 16.06 -19.03 -14.14
C ASN A 117 14.77 -19.01 -13.28
N TRP A 118 13.69 -18.39 -13.75
CA TRP A 118 12.42 -18.39 -13.05
C TRP A 118 11.90 -19.81 -12.88
N LYS A 119 11.36 -20.05 -11.69
CA LYS A 119 10.53 -21.20 -11.35
C LYS A 119 9.32 -20.66 -10.62
N ASN A 120 8.16 -21.30 -10.78
CA ASN A 120 6.97 -20.91 -10.06
C ASN A 120 7.24 -20.92 -8.55
N THR A 121 6.72 -19.90 -7.88
CA THR A 121 6.75 -19.79 -6.42
C THR A 121 5.56 -20.52 -5.81
N ASP A 122 5.63 -20.75 -4.50
CA ASP A 122 4.55 -21.34 -3.70
C ASP A 122 4.39 -20.56 -2.38
N ILE A 123 3.38 -20.91 -1.58
CA ILE A 123 3.09 -20.23 -0.31
C ILE A 123 4.27 -20.33 0.67
N LYS A 124 5.02 -21.44 0.67
CA LYS A 124 6.14 -21.63 1.59
C LYS A 124 7.28 -20.70 1.22
N GLU A 125 7.62 -20.63 -0.06
CA GLU A 125 8.67 -19.73 -0.55
C GLU A 125 8.26 -18.25 -0.41
N LEU A 126 7.00 -17.91 -0.68
CA LEU A 126 6.49 -16.56 -0.48
C LEU A 126 6.57 -16.14 1.01
N ASN A 127 6.27 -17.03 1.95
CA ASN A 127 6.45 -16.76 3.38
C ASN A 127 7.93 -16.47 3.73
N LEU A 128 8.87 -17.26 3.20
CA LEU A 128 10.30 -17.01 3.41
C LEU A 128 10.71 -15.66 2.81
N PHE A 129 10.21 -15.32 1.63
CA PHE A 129 10.46 -14.04 0.97
C PHE A 129 9.93 -12.85 1.78
N LEU A 130 8.68 -12.91 2.26
CA LEU A 130 8.11 -11.87 3.13
C LEU A 130 8.87 -11.77 4.46
N GLY A 131 9.31 -12.90 5.03
CA GLY A 131 10.18 -12.92 6.21
C GLY A 131 11.51 -12.20 5.98
N LEU A 132 12.11 -12.35 4.80
CA LEU A 132 13.31 -11.58 4.43
C LEU A 132 13.01 -10.08 4.32
N LEU A 133 11.89 -9.66 3.72
CA LEU A 133 11.50 -8.25 3.65
C LEU A 133 11.31 -7.63 5.04
N LEU A 134 10.66 -8.35 5.97
CA LEU A 134 10.52 -7.90 7.36
C LEU A 134 11.89 -7.76 8.04
N LEU A 135 12.79 -8.73 7.83
CA LEU A 135 14.14 -8.68 8.39
C LEU A 135 14.98 -7.54 7.82
N GLN A 136 14.80 -7.19 6.54
CA GLN A 136 15.47 -6.03 5.93
C GLN A 136 15.08 -4.73 6.62
N GLY A 137 13.83 -4.60 7.06
CA GLY A 137 13.36 -3.46 7.86
C GLY A 137 14.06 -3.33 9.21
N MET A 138 14.47 -4.45 9.82
CA MET A 138 15.20 -4.46 11.09
C MET A 138 16.70 -4.24 10.92
N VAL A 139 17.31 -4.94 9.96
CA VAL A 139 18.78 -4.94 9.77
C VAL A 139 19.26 -3.71 9.00
N SER A 140 18.43 -3.17 8.10
CA SER A 140 18.65 -2.00 7.24
C SER A 140 20.07 -1.83 6.69
N LYS A 141 20.26 -2.16 5.41
CA LYS A 141 21.50 -1.89 4.67
C LYS A 141 21.26 -0.84 3.59
N SER A 142 22.28 -0.05 3.31
CA SER A 142 22.19 1.03 2.31
C SER A 142 22.02 0.51 0.87
N VAL A 143 22.44 -0.74 0.61
CA VAL A 143 22.42 -1.36 -0.72
C VAL A 143 21.84 -2.76 -0.59
N GLU A 144 20.87 -3.07 -1.45
CA GLU A 144 20.15 -4.34 -1.48
C GLU A 144 21.09 -5.56 -1.57
N ALA A 145 22.05 -5.53 -2.50
CA ALA A 145 23.01 -6.62 -2.68
C ALA A 145 23.88 -6.88 -1.43
N TRP A 146 24.00 -5.93 -0.50
CA TRP A 146 24.80 -6.11 0.71
C TRP A 146 24.18 -7.09 1.70
N TYR A 147 22.87 -7.37 1.61
CA TYR A 147 22.25 -8.42 2.43
C TYR A 147 22.84 -9.80 2.14
N TRP A 148 23.34 -10.03 0.92
CA TRP A 148 23.99 -11.27 0.48
C TRP A 148 25.52 -11.17 0.37
N SER A 149 26.11 -10.07 0.83
CA SER A 149 27.57 -9.87 0.77
C SER A 149 28.32 -10.85 1.67
N LYS A 150 29.39 -11.45 1.14
CA LYS A 150 30.34 -12.30 1.90
C LYS A 150 31.48 -11.51 2.54
N ARG A 151 31.58 -10.19 2.30
CA ARG A 151 32.62 -9.34 2.91
C ARG A 151 32.42 -9.31 4.43
N PRO A 152 33.45 -9.58 5.25
CA PRO A 152 33.29 -9.69 6.71
C PRO A 152 32.54 -8.52 7.36
N ILE A 153 32.84 -7.28 6.97
CA ILE A 153 32.20 -6.07 7.53
C ILE A 153 30.71 -5.90 7.16
N LEU A 154 30.26 -6.55 6.09
CA LEU A 154 28.86 -6.48 5.61
C LEU A 154 28.09 -7.77 5.85
N SER A 155 28.76 -8.84 6.30
CA SER A 155 28.22 -10.20 6.28
C SER A 155 26.97 -10.31 7.15
N THR A 156 25.87 -10.72 6.54
CA THR A 156 24.63 -11.13 7.21
C THR A 156 24.22 -12.51 6.69
N PRO A 157 24.88 -13.59 7.18
CA PRO A 157 24.79 -14.92 6.56
C PRO A 157 23.37 -15.46 6.42
N PHE A 158 22.47 -15.08 7.33
CA PHE A 158 21.10 -15.55 7.40
C PHE A 158 20.30 -15.32 6.11
N PHE A 159 20.48 -14.19 5.42
CA PHE A 159 19.80 -13.90 4.15
C PHE A 159 20.12 -14.96 3.09
N GLY A 160 21.41 -15.25 2.90
CA GLY A 160 21.87 -16.24 1.93
C GLY A 160 21.58 -17.69 2.32
N GLN A 161 21.35 -17.96 3.61
CA GLN A 161 20.91 -19.27 4.09
C GLN A 161 19.43 -19.55 3.78
N ILE A 162 18.58 -18.51 3.81
CA ILE A 162 17.16 -18.64 3.50
C ILE A 162 16.92 -18.69 1.99
N MET A 163 17.48 -17.72 1.25
CA MET A 163 17.23 -17.57 -0.17
C MET A 163 18.44 -16.95 -0.86
N SER A 164 18.78 -17.44 -2.05
CA SER A 164 19.85 -16.80 -2.84
C SER A 164 19.44 -15.40 -3.34
N GLU A 165 20.39 -14.48 -3.45
CA GLU A 165 20.19 -13.13 -4.02
C GLU A 165 19.50 -13.20 -5.40
N LYS A 166 19.92 -14.17 -6.24
CA LYS A 166 19.35 -14.39 -7.57
C LYS A 166 17.86 -14.74 -7.49
N ARG A 167 17.47 -15.63 -6.57
CA ARG A 167 16.07 -16.03 -6.41
C ARG A 167 15.24 -14.90 -5.80
N TYR A 168 15.75 -14.22 -4.79
CA TYR A 168 15.10 -13.05 -4.20
C TYR A 168 14.84 -11.96 -5.25
N GLY A 169 15.85 -11.64 -6.07
CA GLY A 169 15.71 -10.66 -7.15
C GLY A 169 14.69 -11.07 -8.23
N LEU A 170 14.54 -12.37 -8.48
CA LEU A 170 13.49 -12.88 -9.38
C LEU A 170 12.09 -12.74 -8.77
N LEU A 171 11.92 -13.05 -7.47
CA LEU A 171 10.65 -12.82 -6.79
C LEU A 171 10.30 -11.34 -6.75
N MET A 172 11.24 -10.46 -6.41
CA MET A 172 11.04 -9.00 -6.49
C MET A 172 10.63 -8.54 -7.89
N LYS A 173 11.18 -9.13 -8.95
CA LYS A 173 10.86 -8.79 -10.34
C LYS A 173 9.44 -9.19 -10.74
N PHE A 174 8.98 -10.36 -10.30
CA PHE A 174 7.72 -10.96 -10.76
C PHE A 174 6.57 -10.83 -9.78
N LEU A 175 6.80 -10.36 -8.54
CA LEU A 175 5.75 -10.15 -7.55
C LEU A 175 4.60 -9.33 -8.13
N HIS A 176 3.39 -9.89 -8.08
CA HIS A 176 2.22 -9.33 -8.71
C HIS A 176 0.94 -9.53 -7.88
N PHE A 177 -0.03 -8.63 -8.05
CA PHE A 177 -1.26 -8.59 -7.24
C PHE A 177 -2.51 -8.29 -8.08
N GLU A 178 -2.46 -8.52 -9.39
CA GLU A 178 -3.54 -8.25 -10.34
C GLU A 178 -3.68 -9.43 -11.29
N ASN A 179 -4.92 -9.85 -11.57
CA ASN A 179 -5.18 -10.78 -12.66
C ASN A 179 -5.23 -10.03 -13.99
N SER A 180 -4.12 -10.03 -14.71
CA SER A 180 -3.97 -9.27 -15.96
C SER A 180 -4.94 -9.71 -17.07
N ASP A 181 -5.45 -10.95 -17.05
CA ASP A 181 -6.43 -11.47 -18.02
C ASP A 181 -7.84 -10.89 -17.81
N LYS A 182 -8.14 -10.42 -16.60
CA LYS A 182 -9.49 -10.00 -16.19
C LYS A 182 -9.66 -8.48 -16.12
N PHE A 183 -8.62 -7.71 -16.41
CA PHE A 183 -8.68 -6.27 -16.32
C PHE A 183 -9.52 -5.67 -17.45
N ASP A 184 -10.67 -5.09 -17.08
CA ASP A 184 -11.44 -4.21 -17.95
C ASP A 184 -11.62 -2.85 -17.27
N LYS A 185 -11.05 -1.82 -17.90
CA LYS A 185 -11.07 -0.43 -17.39
C LYS A 185 -12.50 0.10 -17.17
N LYS A 186 -13.50 -0.37 -17.92
CA LYS A 186 -14.88 0.14 -17.83
C LYS A 186 -15.64 -0.42 -16.64
N THR A 187 -15.32 -1.65 -16.23
CA THR A 187 -16.05 -2.39 -15.19
C THR A 187 -15.27 -2.45 -13.88
N HIS A 188 -13.95 -2.21 -13.93
CA HIS A 188 -13.10 -2.25 -12.74
C HIS A 188 -13.46 -1.13 -11.74
N PRO A 189 -13.64 -1.44 -10.43
CA PRO A 189 -14.09 -0.47 -9.44
C PRO A 189 -13.16 0.74 -9.27
N ASN A 190 -11.84 0.53 -9.35
CA ASN A 190 -10.85 1.62 -9.34
C ASN A 190 -9.67 1.38 -10.31
N PRO A 191 -9.79 1.74 -11.60
CA PRO A 191 -8.79 1.40 -12.60
C PRO A 191 -7.39 2.01 -12.36
N LYS A 192 -7.29 3.11 -11.60
CA LYS A 192 -6.00 3.72 -11.24
C LYS A 192 -5.20 2.87 -10.26
N LEU A 193 -5.88 2.08 -9.44
CA LEU A 193 -5.30 1.19 -8.44
C LEU A 193 -5.18 -0.26 -8.91
N ARG A 194 -5.51 -0.57 -10.18
CA ARG A 194 -5.65 -1.95 -10.69
C ARG A 194 -4.58 -2.94 -10.19
N LYS A 195 -3.30 -2.52 -10.14
CA LYS A 195 -2.16 -3.37 -9.78
C LYS A 195 -2.11 -3.77 -8.31
N ILE A 196 -2.86 -3.09 -7.45
CA ILE A 196 -2.86 -3.28 -5.99
C ILE A 196 -4.27 -3.27 -5.39
N PHE A 197 -5.31 -3.09 -6.20
CA PHE A 197 -6.68 -2.91 -5.73
C PHE A 197 -7.16 -4.14 -4.98
N ASP A 198 -7.07 -5.32 -5.59
CA ASP A 198 -7.57 -6.55 -4.99
C ASP A 198 -6.87 -6.86 -3.66
N ILE A 199 -5.54 -6.78 -3.61
CA ILE A 199 -4.79 -7.03 -2.37
C ILE A 199 -5.10 -5.98 -1.28
N HIS A 200 -5.27 -4.70 -1.66
CA HIS A 200 -5.65 -3.66 -0.71
C HIS A 200 -7.04 -3.93 -0.11
N GLU A 201 -8.03 -4.24 -0.94
CA GLU A 201 -9.38 -4.56 -0.48
C GLU A 201 -9.39 -5.80 0.42
N MET A 202 -8.67 -6.86 0.03
CA MET A 202 -8.53 -8.06 0.86
C MET A 202 -7.96 -7.72 2.25
N LEU A 203 -6.91 -6.89 2.32
CA LEU A 203 -6.29 -6.48 3.58
C LEU A 203 -7.20 -5.58 4.42
N VAL A 204 -7.87 -4.61 3.82
CA VAL A 204 -8.84 -3.74 4.52
C VAL A 204 -9.97 -4.59 5.14
N GLN A 205 -10.48 -5.60 4.42
CA GLN A 205 -11.46 -6.53 4.98
C GLN A 205 -10.89 -7.34 6.15
N LYS A 206 -9.61 -7.73 6.12
CA LYS A 206 -8.95 -8.35 7.28
C LYS A 206 -8.85 -7.39 8.46
N PHE A 207 -8.54 -6.12 8.24
CA PHE A 207 -8.48 -5.11 9.31
C PHE A 207 -9.83 -4.96 10.00
N LYS A 208 -10.91 -4.77 9.22
CA LYS A 208 -12.26 -4.62 9.75
C LYS A 208 -12.77 -5.86 10.46
N SER A 209 -12.50 -7.05 9.91
CA SER A 209 -13.01 -8.31 10.45
C SER A 209 -12.24 -8.79 11.68
N ALA A 210 -11.00 -8.34 11.90
CA ALA A 210 -10.19 -8.78 13.02
C ALA A 210 -10.50 -8.05 14.34
N TYR A 211 -10.95 -6.79 14.25
CA TYR A 211 -11.02 -5.91 15.40
C TYR A 211 -12.21 -4.95 15.32
N THR A 212 -12.90 -4.73 16.44
CA THR A 212 -13.92 -3.69 16.60
C THR A 212 -13.31 -2.50 17.35
N PRO A 213 -13.19 -1.31 16.74
CA PRO A 213 -12.70 -0.11 17.40
C PRO A 213 -13.55 0.29 18.59
N ASN A 214 -12.92 0.94 19.57
CA ASN A 214 -13.57 1.68 20.64
C ASN A 214 -14.26 2.96 20.09
N GLN A 215 -15.04 3.62 20.94
CA GLN A 215 -15.85 4.80 20.59
C GLN A 215 -15.03 5.97 20.00
N SER A 216 -13.74 6.04 20.32
CA SER A 216 -12.85 7.12 19.89
C SER A 216 -11.99 6.67 18.71
N VAL A 217 -12.24 7.22 17.54
CA VAL A 217 -11.46 6.97 16.32
C VAL A 217 -10.88 8.28 15.78
N ALA A 218 -9.74 8.17 15.11
CA ALA A 218 -9.06 9.29 14.47
C ALA A 218 -8.87 8.96 12.98
N MET A 219 -9.15 9.94 12.12
CA MET A 219 -8.84 9.87 10.71
C MET A 219 -7.72 10.84 10.40
N ASP A 220 -6.65 10.35 9.79
CA ASP A 220 -5.51 11.17 9.42
C ASP A 220 -4.83 10.60 8.16
N GLU A 221 -3.85 11.35 7.67
CA GLU A 221 -3.16 11.14 6.42
C GLU A 221 -1.79 10.52 6.65
N SER A 222 -1.59 9.37 6.00
CA SER A 222 -0.30 8.70 5.95
C SER A 222 0.33 8.84 4.57
N LEU A 223 1.66 8.95 4.52
CA LEU A 223 2.41 9.11 3.28
C LEU A 223 3.51 8.06 3.19
N VAL A 224 3.33 7.10 2.28
CA VAL A 224 4.36 6.10 1.98
C VAL A 224 5.30 6.68 0.93
N ALA A 225 6.58 6.85 1.29
CA ALA A 225 7.58 7.42 0.41
C ALA A 225 7.68 6.64 -0.90
N PHE A 226 7.52 7.33 -2.04
CA PHE A 226 7.61 6.72 -3.35
C PHE A 226 8.22 7.70 -4.34
N LYS A 227 9.35 7.32 -4.95
CA LYS A 227 10.11 8.17 -5.89
C LYS A 227 9.91 7.79 -7.36
N GLY A 228 9.15 6.73 -7.66
CA GLY A 228 8.92 6.28 -9.03
C GLY A 228 8.02 7.22 -9.85
N LEU A 229 7.85 6.86 -11.12
CA LEU A 229 6.92 7.52 -12.03
C LEU A 229 5.51 6.99 -11.76
N LEU A 230 4.68 7.81 -11.13
CA LEU A 230 3.29 7.51 -10.86
C LEU A 230 2.50 8.80 -10.92
N GLY A 231 1.48 8.85 -11.80
CA GLY A 231 0.74 10.08 -12.09
C GLY A 231 -0.11 10.61 -10.94
N TRP A 232 -0.30 9.82 -9.88
CA TRP A 232 -1.10 10.20 -8.71
C TRP A 232 -0.30 10.22 -7.39
N LYS A 233 1.05 10.23 -7.47
CA LYS A 233 1.88 10.51 -6.29
C LYS A 233 1.59 11.93 -5.78
N GLN A 234 1.59 12.09 -4.47
CA GLN A 234 1.31 13.36 -3.81
C GLN A 234 2.59 14.03 -3.35
N TYR A 235 2.60 15.36 -3.40
CA TYR A 235 3.63 16.20 -2.79
C TYR A 235 3.05 16.89 -1.55
N ILE A 236 3.57 16.54 -0.37
CA ILE A 236 3.16 17.11 0.91
C ILE A 236 4.40 17.73 1.58
N PRO A 237 4.63 19.05 1.44
CA PRO A 237 5.86 19.72 1.89
C PRO A 237 6.20 19.51 3.37
N THR A 238 5.16 19.37 4.20
CA THR A 238 5.25 19.24 5.66
C THR A 238 5.69 17.84 6.11
N LYS A 239 5.54 16.81 5.28
CA LYS A 239 5.94 15.42 5.62
C LYS A 239 7.41 15.19 5.26
N ARG A 240 8.12 14.38 6.06
CA ARG A 240 9.56 14.09 5.86
C ARG A 240 9.89 13.52 4.47
N ALA A 241 9.07 12.61 3.97
CA ALA A 241 9.25 12.00 2.66
C ALA A 241 9.00 12.99 1.50
N ARG A 242 8.15 14.00 1.73
CA ARG A 242 7.62 14.99 0.79
C ARG A 242 6.87 14.43 -0.42
N PHE A 243 7.35 13.38 -1.06
CA PHE A 243 6.71 12.71 -2.20
C PHE A 243 6.33 11.27 -1.84
N GLY A 244 5.11 10.87 -2.16
CA GLY A 244 4.68 9.51 -1.86
C GLY A 244 3.24 9.18 -2.24
N LEU A 245 2.81 7.99 -1.84
CA LEU A 245 1.42 7.53 -1.94
C LEU A 245 0.69 8.02 -0.68
N LYS A 246 -0.33 8.86 -0.84
CA LYS A 246 -1.15 9.37 0.28
C LYS A 246 -2.25 8.34 0.57
N PHE A 247 -2.43 8.03 1.85
CA PHE A 247 -3.51 7.21 2.37
C PHE A 247 -4.31 8.04 3.38
N PHE A 248 -5.62 7.89 3.38
CA PHE A 248 -6.44 8.26 4.53
C PHE A 248 -6.67 7.00 5.36
N GLN A 249 -6.32 7.06 6.65
CA GLN A 249 -6.39 5.90 7.54
C GLN A 249 -7.33 6.24 8.69
N LEU A 250 -8.29 5.36 8.94
CA LEU A 250 -9.17 5.42 10.11
C LEU A 250 -8.60 4.48 11.16
N CYS A 251 -8.16 5.06 12.26
CA CYS A 251 -7.49 4.35 13.35
C CYS A 251 -8.28 4.45 14.65
N GLU A 252 -8.24 3.41 15.47
CA GLU A 252 -8.67 3.54 16.86
C GLU A 252 -7.69 4.45 17.63
N SER A 253 -8.23 5.41 18.37
CA SER A 253 -7.41 6.45 19.03
C SER A 253 -6.52 5.90 20.15
N GLU A 254 -6.94 4.83 20.82
CA GLU A 254 -6.22 4.27 21.98
C GLU A 254 -5.07 3.35 21.56
N SER A 255 -5.32 2.40 20.63
CA SER A 255 -4.30 1.45 20.19
C SER A 255 -3.52 1.87 18.94
N GLY A 256 -4.03 2.83 18.17
CA GLY A 256 -3.51 3.16 16.84
C GLY A 256 -3.82 2.10 15.77
N TYR A 257 -4.70 1.14 16.06
CA TYR A 257 -5.08 0.09 15.12
C TYR A 257 -5.75 0.69 13.88
N ILE A 258 -5.20 0.44 12.70
CA ILE A 258 -5.81 0.84 11.43
C ILE A 258 -7.00 -0.08 11.16
N TRP A 259 -8.21 0.45 11.26
CA TRP A 259 -9.45 -0.29 10.99
C TRP A 259 -9.83 -0.24 9.51
N ASN A 260 -9.55 0.88 8.84
CA ASN A 260 -9.84 1.05 7.42
C ASN A 260 -8.81 2.00 6.77
N SER A 261 -8.63 1.88 5.46
CA SER A 261 -7.62 2.61 4.68
C SER A 261 -8.17 2.93 3.30
N LEU A 262 -7.92 4.15 2.81
CA LEU A 262 -8.26 4.60 1.46
C LEU A 262 -6.99 5.13 0.79
N ILE A 263 -6.68 4.63 -0.41
CA ILE A 263 -5.57 5.14 -1.20
C ILE A 263 -6.05 6.36 -2.00
N TYR A 264 -5.42 7.51 -1.76
CA TYR A 264 -5.74 8.73 -2.49
C TYR A 264 -4.99 8.76 -3.83
N THR A 265 -5.73 8.92 -4.92
CA THR A 265 -5.22 8.94 -6.31
C THR A 265 -5.44 10.28 -7.03
N GLY A 266 -5.50 11.37 -6.26
CA GLY A 266 -5.82 12.71 -6.76
C GLY A 266 -7.27 12.80 -7.23
N LYS A 267 -7.50 13.53 -8.33
CA LYS A 267 -8.81 13.62 -9.03
C LYS A 267 -9.43 12.29 -9.46
N GLY A 268 -8.68 11.19 -9.43
CA GLY A 268 -9.22 9.86 -9.74
C GLY A 268 -9.64 9.05 -8.51
N THR A 269 -9.64 9.66 -7.33
CA THR A 269 -10.13 9.00 -6.11
C THR A 269 -11.63 8.84 -6.20
N ILE A 270 -12.10 7.62 -6.02
CA ILE A 270 -13.51 7.28 -6.14
C ILE A 270 -14.13 7.32 -4.74
N PHE A 271 -15.06 8.23 -4.55
CA PHE A 271 -15.88 8.37 -3.35
C PHE A 271 -17.30 7.93 -3.64
N MET A 272 -18.14 7.84 -2.61
CA MET A 272 -19.57 7.54 -2.82
C MET A 272 -20.24 8.73 -3.53
N GLU A 273 -21.07 8.42 -4.53
CA GLU A 273 -21.75 9.41 -5.38
C GLU A 273 -22.64 10.36 -4.56
N GLU A 274 -23.28 9.85 -3.51
CA GLU A 274 -24.08 10.64 -2.57
C GLU A 274 -23.31 11.74 -1.83
N TYR A 275 -21.97 11.73 -1.87
CA TYR A 275 -21.11 12.74 -1.24
C TYR A 275 -20.37 13.61 -2.25
N GLU A 276 -20.67 13.52 -3.55
CA GLU A 276 -19.93 14.23 -4.60
C GLU A 276 -19.96 15.76 -4.42
N HIS A 277 -21.02 16.32 -3.86
CA HIS A 277 -21.17 17.76 -3.59
C HIS A 277 -20.38 18.27 -2.38
N TYR A 278 -19.81 17.38 -1.56
CA TYR A 278 -19.00 17.79 -0.40
C TYR A 278 -17.53 18.03 -0.75
N GLY A 279 -16.84 18.80 0.09
CA GLY A 279 -15.38 18.95 0.03
C GLY A 279 -14.63 17.65 0.32
N LEU A 280 -13.36 17.58 -0.06
CA LEU A 280 -12.53 16.37 0.06
C LEU A 280 -12.51 15.81 1.48
N SER A 281 -12.30 16.65 2.49
CA SER A 281 -12.24 16.21 3.89
C SER A 281 -13.54 15.53 4.33
N THR A 282 -14.69 16.09 3.97
CA THR A 282 -16.00 15.51 4.29
C THR A 282 -16.23 14.21 3.53
N LYS A 283 -15.90 14.15 2.23
CA LYS A 283 -15.94 12.91 1.43
C LYS A 283 -15.10 11.82 2.07
N CYS A 284 -13.88 12.15 2.50
CA CYS A 284 -13.01 11.21 3.19
C CYS A 284 -13.64 10.73 4.48
N VAL A 285 -14.19 11.60 5.34
CA VAL A 285 -14.83 11.16 6.59
C VAL A 285 -16.03 10.25 6.33
N LEU A 286 -16.90 10.64 5.40
CA LEU A 286 -18.13 9.91 5.09
C LEU A 286 -17.91 8.61 4.29
N HIS A 287 -16.74 8.43 3.69
CA HIS A 287 -16.38 7.18 3.00
C HIS A 287 -16.27 5.97 3.95
N TYR A 288 -16.21 6.21 5.26
CA TYR A 288 -16.03 5.20 6.29
C TYR A 288 -17.31 5.07 7.12
N PRO A 289 -18.34 4.37 6.63
CA PRO A 289 -19.51 4.04 7.44
C PRO A 289 -19.17 3.03 8.55
#